data_AF-A0A8C2JED0-F1
#
_entry.id   AF-A0A8C2JED0-F1
#
_cell.length_a   1.000
_cell.length_b   1.000
_cell.length_c   1.000
_cell.angle_alpha   90.00
_cell.angle_beta   90.00
_cell.angle_gamma   90.00
#
_symmetry.space_group_name_H-M   'P 1'
#
loop_
_entity.id
_entity.type
_entity.pdbx_description
1 polymer ?
#
loop_
_entity_poly.entity_id
_entity_poly.type
_entity_poly.pdbx_seq_one_letter_code
_entity_poly.pdbx_strand_id
1 'polypeptide(L)'
;MKIASFNIRRMGPSKLSDKNIVKYLIKIFSRYSIIILLEVVDKSGKSIDKFLQELNSTRANKKRPFTMVGSSRLGRTLYKEQFVCFYREDEAKLVDTYQYEDNQVGDEDAFSREPFILRFRCKHTVLKDLVLIPVHTKPKDSQKELDELYDVFLHVMDKWKTDNVMILGDFNADGAYVSKKKMKTIRIRSDPNFHWLIGDDVDTTVIRSNDHTYDRCASWSSRIRCWRPSLSCCRARLRAGPTLSPCLRLTWPTCADRWTWSTMTGPSWTES
;
A
#
# COMPACT_ATOMS: atom_id res chain seq x y z
N MET A 1 -12.52 -9.90 -3.94
CA MET A 1 -11.08 -9.64 -3.77
C MET A 1 -10.90 -8.21 -3.27
N LYS A 2 -10.09 -8.00 -2.24
CA LYS A 2 -9.75 -6.66 -1.71
C LYS A 2 -8.24 -6.45 -1.78
N ILE A 3 -7.81 -5.30 -2.30
CA ILE A 3 -6.39 -4.95 -2.42
C ILE A 3 -6.09 -3.71 -1.60
N ALA A 4 -4.95 -3.71 -0.91
CA ALA A 4 -4.44 -2.52 -0.28
C ALA A 4 -2.96 -2.26 -0.52
N SER A 5 -2.57 -0.99 -0.40
CA SER A 5 -1.20 -0.60 -0.13
C SER A 5 -1.16 0.16 1.20
N PHE A 6 -0.13 -0.10 2.00
CA PHE A 6 -0.06 0.36 3.37
C PHE A 6 1.37 0.83 3.69
N ASN A 7 1.54 2.15 3.79
CA ASN A 7 2.78 2.73 4.28
C ASN A 7 2.80 2.65 5.82
N ILE A 8 3.64 1.76 6.36
CA ILE A 8 3.93 1.72 7.79
C ILE A 8 5.34 2.27 8.00
N ARG A 9 5.44 3.49 8.50
CA ARG A 9 6.71 4.18 8.70
C ARG A 9 7.76 3.31 9.39
N ARG A 10 8.90 3.01 8.78
CA ARG A 10 9.98 2.17 9.33
C ARG A 10 9.45 0.84 9.87
N MET A 11 8.81 0.05 9.02
CA MET A 11 8.33 -1.28 9.37
C MET A 11 9.50 -2.25 9.53
N GLY A 12 9.80 -2.65 10.76
CA GLY A 12 10.96 -3.48 11.05
C GLY A 12 10.92 -4.09 12.45
N PRO A 13 12.04 -4.68 12.92
CA PRO A 13 12.09 -5.50 14.13
C PRO A 13 11.47 -4.83 15.36
N SER A 14 11.77 -3.55 15.61
CA SER A 14 11.27 -2.79 16.76
C SER A 14 9.74 -2.67 16.81
N LYS A 15 9.06 -2.60 15.66
CA LYS A 15 7.60 -2.56 15.62
C LYS A 15 6.99 -3.95 15.72
N LEU A 16 7.64 -4.91 15.08
CA LEU A 16 7.19 -6.30 15.03
C LEU A 16 7.44 -7.07 16.34
N SER A 17 8.24 -6.51 17.25
CA SER A 17 8.36 -7.01 18.62
C SER A 17 7.23 -6.56 19.55
N ASP A 18 6.47 -5.53 19.18
CA ASP A 18 5.35 -5.02 19.99
C ASP A 18 4.07 -5.80 19.70
N LYS A 19 3.63 -6.61 20.68
CA LYS A 19 2.45 -7.48 20.56
C LYS A 19 1.16 -6.70 20.30
N ASN A 20 1.03 -5.47 20.80
CA ASN A 20 -0.16 -4.65 20.57
C ASN A 20 -0.19 -4.19 19.11
N ILE A 21 0.95 -3.73 18.57
CA ILE A 21 1.08 -3.39 17.15
C ILE A 21 0.75 -4.60 16.29
N VAL A 22 1.37 -5.75 16.54
CA VAL A 22 1.14 -6.98 15.77
C VAL A 22 -0.33 -7.39 15.79
N LYS A 23 -1.01 -7.31 16.94
CA LYS A 23 -2.45 -7.58 17.06
C LYS A 23 -3.30 -6.71 16.12
N TYR A 24 -2.99 -5.41 16.00
CA TYR A 24 -3.69 -4.53 15.07
C TYR A 24 -3.35 -4.81 13.61
N LEU A 25 -2.08 -5.07 13.31
CA LEU A 25 -1.64 -5.42 11.96
C LEU A 25 -2.34 -6.69 11.46
N ILE A 26 -2.43 -7.73 12.30
CA ILE A 26 -3.17 -8.95 11.97
C ILE A 26 -4.62 -8.63 11.61
N LYS A 27 -5.31 -7.79 12.39
CA LYS A 27 -6.70 -7.39 12.09
C LYS A 27 -6.81 -6.65 10.77
N ILE A 28 -5.86 -5.76 10.46
CA ILE A 28 -5.83 -4.99 9.21
C ILE A 28 -5.59 -5.92 8.02
N PHE A 29 -4.54 -6.73 8.06
CA PHE A 29 -4.13 -7.61 6.96
C PHE A 29 -5.22 -8.63 6.63
N SER A 30 -5.88 -9.16 7.66
CA SER A 30 -6.94 -10.16 7.49
C SER A 30 -8.13 -9.66 6.65
N ARG A 31 -8.29 -8.35 6.45
CA ARG A 31 -9.36 -7.74 5.62
C ARG A 31 -9.09 -7.85 4.12
N TYR A 32 -7.86 -8.12 3.71
CA TYR A 32 -7.43 -8.04 2.33
C TYR A 32 -7.07 -9.40 1.74
N SER A 33 -7.19 -9.48 0.42
CA SER A 33 -6.71 -10.59 -0.40
C SER A 33 -5.25 -10.39 -0.78
N ILE A 34 -4.88 -9.14 -1.10
CA ILE A 34 -3.53 -8.69 -1.38
C ILE A 34 -3.30 -7.40 -0.58
N ILE A 35 -2.20 -7.32 0.16
CA ILE A 35 -1.78 -6.09 0.85
C ILE A 35 -0.29 -5.87 0.65
N ILE A 36 0.07 -4.70 0.14
CA ILE A 36 1.46 -4.30 -0.09
C ILE A 36 1.90 -3.40 1.06
N LEU A 37 2.97 -3.79 1.73
CA LEU A 37 3.67 -2.93 2.69
C LEU A 37 4.72 -2.10 1.99
N LEU A 38 4.72 -0.81 2.32
CA LEU A 38 5.78 0.13 1.97
C LEU A 38 6.67 0.39 3.20
N GLU A 39 7.88 0.91 2.97
CA GLU A 39 8.83 1.32 4.02
C GLU A 39 9.28 0.17 4.96
N VAL A 40 9.44 -1.05 4.42
CA VAL A 40 9.98 -2.18 5.18
C VAL A 40 11.51 -2.03 5.31
N VAL A 41 12.00 -2.03 6.55
CA VAL A 41 13.42 -1.79 6.90
C VAL A 41 14.05 -2.98 7.63
N ASP A 42 13.52 -4.19 7.45
CA ASP A 42 14.05 -5.42 8.05
C ASP A 42 15.13 -6.05 7.16
N LYS A 43 16.40 -5.69 7.41
CA LYS A 43 17.56 -6.23 6.67
C LYS A 43 17.65 -7.77 6.72
N SER A 44 17.14 -8.39 7.78
CA SER A 44 17.27 -9.84 7.98
C SER A 44 16.12 -10.66 7.38
N GLY A 45 14.98 -10.02 7.08
CA GLY A 45 13.71 -10.70 6.73
C GLY A 45 13.01 -11.41 7.91
N LYS A 46 13.76 -11.78 8.96
CA LYS A 46 13.28 -12.64 10.06
C LYS A 46 12.06 -12.08 10.80
N SER A 47 11.97 -10.77 10.97
CA SER A 47 10.84 -10.17 11.71
C SER A 47 9.57 -10.21 10.88
N ILE A 48 9.68 -9.96 9.57
CA ILE A 48 8.59 -10.06 8.61
C ILE A 48 8.14 -11.52 8.44
N ASP A 49 9.07 -12.48 8.37
CA ASP A 49 8.76 -13.93 8.36
C ASP A 49 8.00 -14.35 9.62
N LYS A 50 8.46 -13.91 10.80
CA LYS A 50 7.79 -14.17 12.07
C LYS A 50 6.38 -13.57 12.08
N PHE A 51 6.22 -12.35 11.56
CA PHE A 51 4.91 -11.73 11.44
C PHE A 51 3.97 -12.53 10.52
N LEU A 52 4.45 -13.05 9.40
CA LEU A 52 3.68 -13.94 8.52
C LEU A 52 3.21 -15.20 9.26
N GLN A 53 4.09 -15.82 10.05
CA GLN A 53 3.74 -16.98 10.88
C GLN A 53 2.65 -16.64 11.89
N GLU A 54 2.80 -15.52 12.62
CA GLU A 54 1.78 -15.05 13.58
C GLU A 54 0.45 -14.73 12.89
N LEU A 55 0.48 -14.06 11.73
CA LEU A 55 -0.70 -13.77 10.91
C LEU A 55 -1.46 -15.05 10.54
N ASN A 56 -0.73 -16.07 10.08
CA ASN A 56 -1.30 -17.36 9.67
C ASN A 56 -1.69 -18.27 10.83
N SER A 57 -1.17 -18.04 12.04
CA SER A 57 -1.52 -18.80 13.25
C SER A 57 -2.93 -18.47 13.77
N THR A 58 -3.54 -17.38 13.32
CA THR A 58 -4.87 -16.97 13.78
C THR A 58 -5.98 -17.84 13.20
N ARG A 59 -7.05 -18.09 13.98
CA ARG A 59 -8.20 -18.89 13.53
C ARG A 59 -8.79 -18.40 12.20
N ALA A 60 -8.80 -17.09 11.96
CA ALA A 60 -9.32 -16.49 10.74
C ALA A 60 -8.46 -16.80 9.50
N ASN A 61 -7.14 -16.88 9.65
CA ASN A 61 -6.22 -17.04 8.52
C ASN A 61 -5.72 -18.47 8.32
N LYS A 62 -5.79 -19.36 9.33
CA LYS A 62 -5.39 -20.78 9.20
C LYS A 62 -6.03 -21.49 8.00
N LYS A 63 -7.28 -21.16 7.67
CA LYS A 63 -8.01 -21.78 6.55
C LYS A 63 -7.64 -21.22 5.18
N ARG A 64 -7.12 -19.99 5.13
CA ARG A 64 -6.75 -19.28 3.90
C ARG A 64 -5.43 -18.54 4.14
N PRO A 65 -4.31 -19.25 4.32
CA PRO A 65 -3.07 -18.63 4.77
C PRO A 65 -2.57 -17.60 3.75
N PHE A 66 -1.88 -16.59 4.26
CA PHE A 66 -1.09 -15.70 3.42
C PHE A 66 0.23 -16.36 3.06
N THR A 67 0.75 -15.99 1.90
CA THR A 67 2.16 -16.05 1.55
C THR A 67 2.65 -14.62 1.31
N MET A 68 3.95 -14.43 1.07
CA MET A 68 4.49 -13.12 0.76
C MET A 68 5.66 -13.17 -0.23
N VAL A 69 5.90 -12.03 -0.87
CA VAL A 69 7.07 -11.77 -1.73
C VAL A 69 7.59 -10.37 -1.45
N GLY A 70 8.92 -10.21 -1.42
CA GLY A 70 9.57 -8.92 -1.17
C GLY A 70 10.43 -8.46 -2.35
N SER A 71 10.56 -7.15 -2.51
CA SER A 71 11.50 -6.53 -3.44
C SER A 71 12.94 -6.66 -2.94
N SER A 72 13.90 -6.28 -3.79
CA SER A 72 15.25 -5.95 -3.33
C SER A 72 15.24 -4.74 -2.39
N ARG A 73 16.36 -4.49 -1.69
CA ARG A 73 16.51 -3.34 -0.79
C ARG A 73 16.88 -2.09 -1.58
N LEU A 74 15.97 -1.12 -1.62
CA LEU A 74 16.04 0.06 -2.49
C LEU A 74 16.32 1.34 -1.70
N GLY A 75 16.91 2.34 -2.34
CA GLY A 75 17.25 3.64 -1.73
C GLY A 75 18.67 4.11 -2.08
N ARG A 76 18.90 5.40 -2.25
CA ARG A 76 20.22 5.93 -2.68
C ARG A 76 21.26 6.05 -1.56
N THR A 77 20.87 5.79 -0.31
CA THR A 77 21.73 5.97 0.87
C THR A 77 21.90 4.66 1.64
N LEU A 78 22.57 4.71 2.79
CA LEU A 78 22.62 3.58 3.74
C LEU A 78 21.22 3.18 4.23
N TYR A 79 20.29 4.13 4.27
CA TYR A 79 18.89 3.86 4.56
C TYR A 79 18.24 3.25 3.33
N LYS A 80 17.79 2.00 3.48
CA LYS A 80 17.16 1.21 2.42
C LYS A 80 15.83 0.66 2.89
N GLU A 81 14.85 0.66 2.00
CA GLU A 81 13.49 0.18 2.19
C GLU A 81 13.19 -1.00 1.25
N GLN A 82 12.13 -1.74 1.52
CA GLN A 82 11.59 -2.79 0.66
C GLN A 82 10.08 -2.64 0.52
N PHE A 83 9.58 -3.07 -0.62
CA PHE A 83 8.18 -3.40 -0.82
C PHE A 83 7.95 -4.85 -0.44
N VAL A 84 6.93 -5.16 0.36
CA VAL A 84 6.58 -6.54 0.70
C VAL A 84 5.10 -6.77 0.45
N CYS A 85 4.78 -7.66 -0.47
CA CYS A 85 3.41 -8.01 -0.82
C CYS A 85 2.98 -9.28 -0.10
N PHE A 86 1.94 -9.19 0.72
CA PHE A 86 1.25 -10.34 1.32
C PHE A 86 0.01 -10.65 0.50
N TYR A 87 -0.19 -11.91 0.15
CA TYR A 87 -1.34 -12.32 -0.66
C TYR A 87 -1.84 -13.71 -0.28
N ARG A 88 -3.12 -13.97 -0.55
CA ARG A 88 -3.74 -15.29 -0.36
C ARG A 88 -3.77 -16.04 -1.69
N GLU A 89 -3.02 -17.14 -1.79
CA GLU A 89 -2.87 -17.88 -3.05
C GLU A 89 -4.18 -18.46 -3.58
N ASP A 90 -5.14 -18.74 -2.70
CA ASP A 90 -6.46 -19.22 -3.05
C ASP A 90 -7.34 -18.14 -3.71
N GLU A 91 -7.01 -16.86 -3.55
CA GLU A 91 -7.71 -15.74 -4.22
C GLU A 91 -6.93 -15.18 -5.42
N ALA A 92 -5.61 -15.05 -5.29
CA ALA A 92 -4.71 -14.53 -6.31
C ALA A 92 -3.38 -15.30 -6.35
N LYS A 93 -3.03 -15.86 -7.51
CA LYS A 93 -1.76 -16.57 -7.72
C LYS A 93 -0.74 -15.60 -8.32
N LEU A 94 0.39 -15.43 -7.66
CA LEU A 94 1.53 -14.70 -8.23
C LEU A 94 2.08 -15.50 -9.43
N VAL A 95 2.16 -14.86 -10.59
CA VAL A 95 2.61 -15.51 -11.83
C VAL A 95 4.03 -15.08 -12.18
N ASP A 96 4.34 -13.80 -12.01
CA ASP A 96 5.64 -13.23 -12.35
C ASP A 96 5.88 -11.96 -11.53
N THR A 97 7.14 -11.62 -11.30
CA THR A 97 7.57 -10.41 -10.60
C THR A 97 8.93 -9.95 -11.08
N TYR A 98 9.16 -8.65 -11.12
CA TYR A 98 10.49 -8.12 -11.33
C TYR A 98 10.67 -6.73 -10.73
N GLN A 99 11.92 -6.36 -10.50
CA GLN A 99 12.31 -5.02 -10.10
C GLN A 99 12.57 -4.19 -11.37
N TYR A 100 11.94 -3.03 -11.52
CA TYR A 100 12.22 -2.15 -12.65
C TYR A 100 13.69 -1.69 -12.61
N GLU A 101 14.39 -1.73 -13.75
CA GLU A 101 15.85 -1.51 -13.82
C GLU A 101 16.25 -0.03 -13.85
N ASP A 102 15.33 0.86 -14.25
CA ASP A 102 15.55 2.32 -14.25
C ASP A 102 16.79 2.77 -15.04
N ASN A 103 17.02 2.14 -16.19
CA ASN A 103 18.17 2.33 -17.08
C ASN A 103 17.80 3.01 -18.42
N GLN A 104 16.73 3.81 -18.42
CA GLN A 104 16.28 4.51 -19.61
C GLN A 104 17.31 5.54 -20.05
N VAL A 105 17.77 5.44 -21.30
CA VAL A 105 18.82 6.33 -21.83
C VAL A 105 18.35 7.78 -21.77
N GLY A 106 19.10 8.62 -21.06
CA GLY A 106 18.79 10.04 -20.87
C GLY A 106 17.85 10.34 -19.70
N ASP A 107 17.36 9.33 -18.99
CA ASP A 107 16.68 9.49 -17.70
C ASP A 107 17.01 8.36 -16.70
N GLU A 108 18.29 7.97 -16.65
CA GLU A 108 18.76 6.93 -15.74
C GLU A 108 18.61 7.34 -14.27
N ASP A 109 18.30 6.37 -13.39
CA ASP A 109 18.10 6.61 -11.94
C ASP A 109 17.06 7.72 -11.69
N ALA A 110 15.89 7.60 -12.30
CA ALA A 110 14.77 8.50 -12.06
C ALA A 110 14.12 8.26 -10.69
N PHE A 111 14.10 7.01 -10.21
CA PHE A 111 13.44 6.62 -8.97
C PHE A 111 14.41 6.56 -7.80
N SER A 112 13.98 7.00 -6.62
CA SER A 112 14.72 6.74 -5.39
C SER A 112 14.55 5.30 -4.89
N ARG A 113 13.39 4.72 -5.22
CA ARG A 113 13.00 3.32 -4.98
C ARG A 113 12.27 2.85 -6.22
N GLU A 114 12.98 2.06 -7.00
CA GLU A 114 12.55 1.48 -8.26
C GLU A 114 11.25 0.67 -8.04
N PRO A 115 10.25 0.74 -8.95
CA PRO A 115 9.00 0.01 -8.77
C PRO A 115 9.15 -1.52 -8.76
N PHE A 116 8.53 -2.20 -7.79
CA PHE A 116 8.51 -3.66 -7.69
C PHE A 116 7.26 -4.26 -8.33
N ILE A 117 7.35 -4.67 -9.58
CA ILE A 117 6.20 -4.99 -10.42
C ILE A 117 5.75 -6.43 -10.18
N LEU A 118 4.45 -6.61 -9.92
CA LEU A 118 3.85 -7.90 -9.53
C LEU A 118 2.71 -8.27 -10.48
N ARG A 119 2.76 -9.45 -11.11
CA ARG A 119 1.66 -9.97 -11.95
C ARG A 119 0.93 -11.10 -11.26
N PHE A 120 -0.39 -10.93 -11.11
CA PHE A 120 -1.27 -11.90 -10.50
C PHE A 120 -2.28 -12.47 -11.50
N ARG A 121 -2.55 -13.77 -11.35
CA ARG A 121 -3.75 -14.41 -11.89
C ARG A 121 -4.82 -14.44 -10.81
N CYS A 122 -5.96 -13.83 -11.09
CA CYS A 122 -7.06 -13.68 -10.15
C CYS A 122 -8.13 -14.77 -10.38
N LYS A 123 -8.45 -15.56 -9.35
CA LYS A 123 -9.30 -16.76 -9.51
C LYS A 123 -10.80 -16.44 -9.54
N HIS A 124 -11.26 -15.59 -8.62
CA HIS A 124 -12.69 -15.37 -8.34
C HIS A 124 -13.21 -13.98 -8.78
N THR A 125 -12.58 -13.36 -9.76
CA THR A 125 -12.96 -12.03 -10.27
C THR A 125 -13.18 -12.06 -11.77
N VAL A 126 -13.91 -11.07 -12.30
CA VAL A 126 -14.10 -10.87 -13.75
C VAL A 126 -12.75 -10.58 -14.42
N LEU A 127 -11.95 -9.74 -13.77
CA LEU A 127 -10.56 -9.53 -14.13
C LEU A 127 -9.74 -10.77 -13.75
N LYS A 128 -9.14 -11.45 -14.73
CA LYS A 128 -8.36 -12.69 -14.51
C LYS A 128 -6.85 -12.48 -14.42
N ASP A 129 -6.36 -11.36 -14.94
CA ASP A 129 -4.95 -10.97 -14.96
C ASP A 129 -4.87 -9.54 -14.40
N LEU A 130 -3.97 -9.31 -13.46
CA LEU A 130 -3.79 -8.03 -12.80
C LEU A 130 -2.31 -7.78 -12.54
N VAL A 131 -1.84 -6.61 -12.96
CA VAL A 131 -0.50 -6.13 -12.62
C VAL A 131 -0.61 -5.06 -11.55
N LEU A 132 0.18 -5.19 -10.49
CA LEU A 132 0.32 -4.21 -9.42
C LEU A 132 1.70 -3.56 -9.50
N ILE A 133 1.72 -2.23 -9.46
CA ILE A 133 2.93 -1.40 -9.41
C ILE A 133 2.90 -0.60 -8.10
N PRO A 134 3.54 -1.10 -7.03
CA PRO A 134 3.66 -0.38 -5.78
C PRO A 134 4.65 0.78 -5.90
N VAL A 135 4.28 1.92 -5.32
CA VAL A 135 5.08 3.15 -5.39
C VAL A 135 5.25 3.75 -4.00
N HIS A 136 6.46 4.23 -3.71
CA HIS A 136 6.76 5.10 -2.58
C HIS A 136 7.68 6.21 -3.05
N THR A 137 7.10 7.34 -3.45
CA THR A 137 7.88 8.41 -4.07
C THR A 137 8.75 9.14 -3.06
N LYS A 138 9.80 9.84 -3.53
CA LYS A 138 10.57 10.76 -2.70
C LYS A 138 9.88 12.11 -2.68
N PRO A 139 9.57 12.70 -1.52
CA PRO A 139 8.79 13.94 -1.46
C PRO A 139 9.36 15.12 -2.27
N LYS A 140 10.70 15.22 -2.38
CA LYS A 140 11.35 16.29 -3.16
C LYS A 140 11.32 16.07 -4.67
N ASP A 141 11.21 14.80 -5.10
CA ASP A 141 11.31 14.39 -6.50
C ASP A 141 9.98 13.79 -7.01
N SER A 142 8.89 13.95 -6.25
CA SER A 142 7.61 13.28 -6.50
C SER A 142 7.03 13.62 -7.88
N GLN A 143 7.20 14.85 -8.36
CA GLN A 143 6.72 15.20 -9.70
C GLN A 143 7.43 14.38 -10.79
N LYS A 144 8.75 14.24 -10.70
CA LYS A 144 9.55 13.48 -11.68
C LYS A 144 9.19 11.99 -11.58
N GLU A 145 9.31 11.42 -10.38
CA GLU A 145 9.03 10.00 -10.17
C GLU A 145 7.60 9.62 -10.57
N LEU A 146 6.61 10.48 -10.36
CA LEU A 146 5.24 10.22 -10.81
C LEU A 146 5.05 10.29 -12.32
N ASP A 147 5.79 11.17 -13.01
CA ASP A 147 5.71 11.26 -14.46
C ASP A 147 6.34 10.02 -15.13
N GLU A 148 7.48 9.56 -14.62
CA GLU A 148 8.18 8.37 -15.10
C GLU A 148 7.39 7.07 -14.91
N LEU A 149 6.39 7.03 -14.02
CA LEU A 149 5.49 5.89 -13.91
C LEU A 149 4.69 5.63 -15.20
N TYR A 150 4.55 6.62 -16.07
CA TYR A 150 3.97 6.43 -17.39
C TYR A 150 4.83 5.50 -18.25
N ASP A 151 6.14 5.69 -18.24
CA ASP A 151 7.07 4.87 -19.02
C ASP A 151 7.20 3.46 -18.42
N VAL A 152 7.18 3.34 -17.10
CA VAL A 152 7.06 2.04 -16.42
C VAL A 152 5.77 1.31 -16.86
N PHE A 153 4.65 2.02 -16.94
CA PHE A 153 3.39 1.45 -17.43
C PHE A 153 3.47 1.00 -18.88
N LEU A 154 4.04 1.81 -19.78
CA LEU A 154 4.25 1.42 -21.18
C LEU A 154 5.12 0.18 -21.31
N HIS A 155 6.21 0.12 -20.54
CA HIS A 155 7.10 -1.05 -20.50
C HIS A 155 6.36 -2.31 -20.03
N VAL A 156 5.54 -2.21 -18.97
CA VAL A 156 4.71 -3.33 -18.47
C VAL A 156 3.71 -3.81 -19.52
N MET A 157 3.03 -2.86 -20.18
CA MET A 157 2.09 -3.19 -21.26
C MET A 157 2.81 -3.91 -22.40
N ASP A 158 3.99 -3.45 -22.81
CA ASP A 158 4.75 -4.09 -23.86
C ASP A 158 5.25 -5.48 -23.46
N LYS A 159 5.80 -5.63 -22.25
CA LYS A 159 6.35 -6.89 -21.74
C LYS A 159 5.30 -7.99 -21.62
N TRP A 160 4.13 -7.67 -21.06
CA TRP A 160 3.12 -8.67 -20.71
C TRP A 160 1.85 -8.61 -21.56
N LYS A 161 1.77 -7.67 -22.50
CA LYS A 161 0.65 -7.47 -23.42
C LYS A 161 -0.69 -7.38 -22.67
N THR A 162 -0.70 -6.64 -21.56
CA THR A 162 -1.85 -6.47 -20.67
C THR A 162 -2.02 -5.01 -20.30
N ASP A 163 -3.26 -4.54 -20.34
CA ASP A 163 -3.67 -3.19 -19.95
C ASP A 163 -4.26 -3.15 -18.52
N ASN A 164 -4.28 -4.30 -17.85
CA ASN A 164 -4.85 -4.48 -16.51
C ASN A 164 -3.84 -4.12 -15.43
N VAL A 165 -3.37 -2.89 -15.48
CA VAL A 165 -2.35 -2.35 -14.58
C VAL A 165 -2.99 -1.44 -13.54
N MET A 166 -2.59 -1.64 -12.29
CA MET A 166 -2.94 -0.82 -11.14
C MET A 166 -1.66 -0.32 -10.48
N ILE A 167 -1.52 0.99 -10.42
CA ILE A 167 -0.43 1.68 -9.72
C ILE A 167 -0.98 2.15 -8.39
N LEU A 168 -0.34 1.78 -7.28
CA LEU A 168 -0.85 2.05 -5.94
C LEU A 168 0.28 2.31 -4.95
N GLY A 169 0.02 3.17 -3.98
CA GLY A 169 0.96 3.40 -2.88
C GLY A 169 1.04 4.85 -2.48
N ASP A 170 2.18 5.21 -1.92
CA ASP A 170 2.43 6.52 -1.37
C ASP A 170 3.08 7.41 -2.44
N PHE A 171 2.24 8.18 -3.12
CA PHE A 171 2.64 8.99 -4.25
C PHE A 171 3.21 10.35 -3.82
N ASN A 172 3.00 10.75 -2.56
CA ASN A 172 3.23 12.12 -2.08
C ASN A 172 2.62 13.19 -3.03
N ALA A 173 1.49 12.87 -3.68
CA ALA A 173 0.91 13.64 -4.80
C ALA A 173 0.01 14.81 -4.38
N ASP A 174 0.35 15.51 -3.31
CA ASP A 174 -0.45 16.64 -2.81
C ASP A 174 0.38 17.60 -1.93
N GLY A 175 -0.25 18.70 -1.50
CA GLY A 175 0.31 19.64 -0.54
C GLY A 175 1.55 20.35 -1.05
N ALA A 176 2.60 20.39 -0.22
CA ALA A 176 3.84 21.10 -0.53
C ALA A 176 4.71 20.39 -1.59
N TYR A 177 4.44 19.13 -1.90
CA TYR A 177 5.30 18.31 -2.77
C TYR A 177 4.91 18.41 -4.25
N VAL A 178 3.61 18.39 -4.56
CA VAL A 178 3.11 18.56 -5.93
C VAL A 178 1.95 19.57 -5.94
N SER A 179 2.18 20.73 -6.56
CA SER A 179 1.12 21.73 -6.70
C SER A 179 0.06 21.28 -7.71
N LYS A 180 -1.18 21.78 -7.60
CA LYS A 180 -2.26 21.49 -8.56
C LYS A 180 -1.88 21.74 -10.01
N LYS A 181 -1.03 22.75 -10.29
CA LYS A 181 -0.52 23.03 -11.64
C LYS A 181 0.42 21.93 -12.12
N LYS A 182 1.37 21.49 -11.28
CA LYS A 182 2.31 20.40 -11.59
C LYS A 182 1.60 19.06 -11.71
N MET A 183 0.56 18.81 -10.91
CA MET A 183 -0.20 17.58 -10.97
C MET A 183 -0.85 17.36 -12.35
N LYS A 184 -1.27 18.45 -13.02
CA LYS A 184 -1.84 18.40 -14.38
C LYS A 184 -0.82 18.11 -15.48
N THR A 185 0.48 18.26 -15.21
CA THR A 185 1.52 17.98 -16.22
C THR A 185 1.97 16.52 -16.19
N ILE A 186 1.66 15.78 -15.12
CA ILE A 186 2.05 14.38 -14.95
C ILE A 186 1.24 13.51 -15.90
N ARG A 187 1.91 12.72 -16.75
CA ARG A 187 1.31 11.89 -17.80
C ARG A 187 0.26 10.90 -17.27
N ILE A 188 0.55 10.20 -16.18
CA ILE A 188 -0.44 9.29 -15.54
C ILE A 188 -1.67 10.00 -14.94
N ARG A 189 -1.65 11.34 -14.83
CA ARG A 189 -2.78 12.14 -14.34
C ARG A 189 -3.55 12.83 -15.46
N SER A 190 -2.85 13.30 -16.49
CA SER A 190 -3.42 14.03 -17.63
C SER A 190 -4.01 13.12 -18.69
N ASP A 191 -3.50 11.90 -18.84
CA ASP A 191 -4.05 10.91 -19.77
C ASP A 191 -5.42 10.41 -19.29
N PRO A 192 -6.50 10.59 -20.08
CA PRO A 192 -7.87 10.26 -19.68
C PRO A 192 -8.11 8.75 -19.50
N ASN A 193 -7.22 7.90 -20.01
CA ASN A 193 -7.31 6.45 -19.83
C ASN A 193 -6.92 6.02 -18.41
N PHE A 194 -6.16 6.84 -17.67
CA PHE A 194 -5.89 6.57 -16.26
C PHE A 194 -7.06 7.00 -15.38
N HIS A 195 -7.66 6.01 -14.71
CA HIS A 195 -8.69 6.23 -13.70
C HIS A 195 -8.07 6.31 -12.31
N TRP A 196 -8.07 7.50 -11.73
CA TRP A 196 -7.69 7.73 -10.34
C TRP A 196 -8.84 7.30 -9.44
N LEU A 197 -8.62 6.23 -8.67
CA LEU A 197 -9.64 5.56 -7.86
C LEU A 197 -9.81 6.22 -6.48
N ILE A 198 -8.78 6.93 -6.00
CA ILE A 198 -8.81 7.79 -4.82
C ILE A 198 -8.85 9.24 -5.31
N GLY A 199 -9.97 9.91 -5.03
CA GLY A 199 -10.21 11.31 -5.41
C GLY A 199 -9.22 12.27 -4.73
N ASP A 200 -9.04 13.46 -5.28
CA ASP A 200 -8.15 14.50 -4.74
C ASP A 200 -8.64 15.08 -3.39
N ASP A 201 -9.84 14.68 -2.96
CA ASP A 201 -10.56 15.12 -1.77
C ASP A 201 -10.54 14.09 -0.62
N VAL A 202 -9.74 13.02 -0.73
CA VAL A 202 -9.70 11.93 0.25
C VAL A 202 -8.45 12.03 1.14
N ASP A 203 -8.62 12.43 2.40
CA ASP A 203 -7.50 12.39 3.37
C ASP A 203 -7.04 10.94 3.62
N THR A 204 -5.79 10.63 3.25
CA THR A 204 -5.17 9.31 3.47
C THR A 204 -4.16 9.31 4.61
N THR A 205 -4.03 10.42 5.34
CA THR A 205 -3.10 10.57 6.45
C THR A 205 -3.74 10.21 7.79
N VAL A 206 -2.89 9.90 8.79
CA VAL A 206 -3.32 9.69 10.18
C VAL A 206 -3.09 10.92 11.07
N ILE A 207 -2.62 12.04 10.50
CA ILE A 207 -2.26 13.24 11.26
C ILE A 207 -3.42 14.25 11.19
N ARG A 208 -3.95 14.68 12.33
CA ARG A 208 -5.12 15.58 12.42
C ARG A 208 -4.90 17.01 11.88
N SER A 209 -3.68 17.36 11.49
CA SER A 209 -3.29 18.74 11.15
C SER A 209 -3.13 18.99 9.65
N ASN A 210 -3.48 18.03 8.77
CA ASN A 210 -3.60 18.25 7.33
C ASN A 210 -4.64 17.29 6.73
N ASP A 211 -5.03 17.55 5.49
CA ASP A 211 -6.05 16.85 4.70
C ASP A 211 -5.48 16.31 3.37
N HIS A 212 -4.20 15.94 3.35
CA HIS A 212 -3.49 15.62 2.11
C HIS A 212 -3.79 14.22 1.57
N THR A 213 -4.01 14.12 0.26
CA THR A 213 -4.22 12.84 -0.44
C THR A 213 -2.89 12.28 -0.96
N TYR A 214 -2.00 11.86 -0.05
CA TYR A 214 -0.68 11.34 -0.43
C TYR A 214 -0.72 9.93 -1.03
N ASP A 215 -1.62 9.07 -0.53
CA ASP A 215 -1.77 7.71 -0.99
C ASP A 215 -2.77 7.64 -2.15
N ARG A 216 -2.37 7.03 -3.27
CA ARG A 216 -3.16 7.04 -4.50
C ARG A 216 -3.26 5.65 -5.11
N CYS A 217 -4.29 5.47 -5.92
CA CYS A 217 -4.48 4.29 -6.75
C CYS A 217 -4.97 4.74 -8.13
N ALA A 218 -4.20 4.42 -9.17
CA ALA A 218 -4.52 4.73 -10.56
C ALA A 218 -4.55 3.43 -11.38
N SER A 219 -5.55 3.29 -12.24
CA SER A 219 -5.71 2.11 -13.09
C SER A 219 -6.01 2.49 -14.53
N TRP A 220 -5.39 1.82 -15.50
CA TRP A 220 -5.67 2.05 -16.92
C TRP A 220 -6.94 1.35 -17.39
N SER A 221 -7.09 0.06 -17.08
CA SER A 221 -8.24 -0.70 -17.55
C SER A 221 -9.53 -0.28 -16.84
N SER A 222 -10.53 0.07 -17.64
CA SER A 222 -11.90 0.36 -17.18
C SER A 222 -12.55 -0.80 -16.40
N ARG A 223 -12.06 -2.04 -16.58
CA ARG A 223 -12.53 -3.24 -15.88
C ARG A 223 -12.08 -3.29 -14.43
N ILE A 224 -11.04 -2.53 -14.07
CA ILE A 224 -10.55 -2.38 -12.70
C ILE A 224 -11.47 -1.46 -11.87
N ARG A 225 -12.33 -0.66 -12.52
CA ARG A 225 -13.27 0.26 -11.84
C ARG A 225 -14.22 -0.45 -10.87
N CYS A 226 -14.56 -1.72 -11.11
CA CYS A 226 -15.41 -2.52 -10.22
C CYS A 226 -14.80 -2.75 -8.83
N TRP A 227 -13.51 -2.46 -8.62
CA TRP A 227 -12.83 -2.70 -7.36
C TRP A 227 -12.73 -1.45 -6.47
N ARG A 228 -13.26 -0.30 -6.91
CA ARG A 228 -13.30 0.94 -6.10
C ARG A 228 -13.74 0.72 -4.64
N PRO A 229 -14.82 -0.03 -4.32
CA PRO A 229 -15.24 -0.26 -2.92
C PRO A 229 -14.33 -1.22 -2.13
N SER A 230 -13.41 -1.89 -2.82
CA SER A 230 -12.56 -2.97 -2.30
C SER A 230 -11.07 -2.60 -2.29
N LEU A 231 -10.74 -1.35 -2.62
CA LEU A 231 -9.39 -0.80 -2.61
C LEU A 231 -9.15 0.05 -1.38
N SER A 232 -7.95 -0.03 -0.81
CA SER A 232 -7.55 0.83 0.30
C SER A 232 -6.08 1.22 0.21
N CYS A 233 -5.77 2.50 0.25
CA CYS A 233 -4.40 2.99 0.39
C CYS A 233 -4.31 3.86 1.65
N CYS A 234 -3.37 3.57 2.54
CA CYS A 234 -3.28 4.23 3.84
C CYS A 234 -1.84 4.46 4.28
N ARG A 235 -1.61 5.52 5.05
CA ARG A 235 -0.37 5.77 5.78
C ARG A 235 -0.59 5.67 7.29
N ALA A 236 0.23 4.90 8.00
CA ALA A 236 0.15 4.76 9.46
C ALA A 236 1.46 5.09 10.18
N ARG A 237 1.35 5.82 11.30
CA ARG A 237 2.46 6.12 12.23
C ARG A 237 2.31 5.35 13.54
N LEU A 238 2.75 4.09 13.53
CA LEU A 238 2.79 3.26 14.74
C LEU A 238 4.06 3.55 15.55
N ARG A 239 3.92 3.86 16.85
CA ARG A 239 5.03 4.00 17.82
C ARG A 239 5.01 2.81 18.77
N ALA A 240 6.16 2.21 19.05
CA ALA A 240 6.31 1.20 20.10
C ALA A 240 6.31 1.90 21.47
N GLY A 241 5.50 1.43 22.42
CA GLY A 241 5.39 2.01 23.75
C GLY A 241 4.20 1.49 24.57
N PRO A 242 4.21 1.68 25.91
CA PRO A 242 3.22 1.09 26.81
C PRO A 242 1.81 1.69 26.69
N THR A 243 1.65 2.86 26.06
CA THR A 243 0.37 3.53 25.85
C THR A 243 0.15 3.84 24.37
N LEU A 244 -0.64 3.02 23.69
CA LEU A 244 -1.20 3.34 22.38
C LEU A 244 -2.43 4.22 22.60
N SER A 245 -2.34 5.51 22.25
CA SER A 245 -3.54 6.33 22.08
C SER A 245 -4.33 5.74 20.89
N PRO A 246 -5.60 5.34 21.07
CA PRO A 246 -6.38 4.62 20.07
C PRO A 246 -6.89 5.62 19.02
N CYS A 247 -6.02 6.04 18.12
CA CYS A 247 -6.41 6.76 16.91
C CYS A 247 -5.80 6.09 15.69
N LEU A 248 -6.25 4.87 15.41
CA LEU A 248 -6.34 4.37 14.05
C LEU A 248 -7.74 4.75 13.54
N ARG A 249 -7.95 6.01 13.12
CA ARG A 249 -9.10 6.35 12.28
C ARG A 249 -8.72 5.99 10.85
N LEU A 250 -9.17 4.82 10.41
CA LEU A 250 -9.31 4.51 9.00
C LEU A 250 -10.65 5.12 8.55
N THR A 251 -10.69 6.41 8.26
CA THR A 251 -11.89 7.01 7.65
C THR A 251 -11.89 6.68 6.17
N TRP A 252 -12.73 5.72 5.79
CA TRP A 252 -13.13 5.55 4.39
C TRP A 252 -14.56 6.09 4.24
N PRO A 253 -14.85 6.95 3.24
CA PRO A 253 -16.21 7.16 2.80
C PRO A 253 -16.65 5.89 2.07
N THR A 254 -17.91 5.50 2.27
CA THR A 254 -18.59 4.33 1.68
C THR A 254 -18.21 2.95 2.23
N CYS A 255 -18.46 2.74 3.52
CA CYS A 255 -19.30 1.61 3.92
C CYS A 255 -19.97 1.98 5.25
N ALA A 256 -21.30 2.03 5.25
CA ALA A 256 -22.10 2.27 6.43
C ALA A 256 -21.87 1.16 7.45
N ASP A 257 -20.99 1.40 8.42
CA ASP A 257 -21.00 0.75 9.72
C ASP A 257 -20.47 1.78 10.71
N ARG A 258 -21.39 2.64 11.15
CA ARG A 258 -21.18 3.63 12.20
C ARG A 258 -21.06 2.88 13.53
N TRP A 259 -19.89 2.40 13.88
CA TRP A 259 -19.61 1.97 15.26
C TRP A 259 -19.40 3.22 16.12
N THR A 260 -20.49 3.78 16.64
CA THR A 260 -20.44 4.66 17.79
C THR A 260 -20.03 3.84 18.99
N TRP A 261 -18.86 4.12 19.58
CA TRP A 261 -18.54 3.66 20.92
C TRP A 261 -19.39 4.49 21.90
N SER A 262 -20.53 3.95 22.32
CA SER A 262 -21.18 4.40 23.54
C SER A 262 -20.28 4.04 24.72
N THR A 263 -19.98 5.04 25.54
CA THR A 263 -19.27 4.89 26.82
C THR A 263 -20.05 3.94 27.72
N MET A 264 -19.60 2.69 27.84
CA MET A 264 -19.96 1.84 28.97
C MET A 264 -19.09 2.26 30.16
N THR A 265 -19.62 3.14 31.00
CA THR A 265 -19.17 3.31 32.38
C THR A 265 -19.56 2.04 33.15
N GLY A 266 -18.57 1.20 33.43
CA GLY A 266 -18.70 0.10 34.40
C GLY A 266 -18.47 0.63 35.83
N PRO A 267 -19.09 -0.02 36.84
CA PRO A 267 -19.28 0.55 38.18
C PRO A 267 -17.99 0.64 39.00
N SER A 268 -17.94 1.68 39.82
CA SER A 268 -16.97 1.95 40.88
C SER A 268 -16.96 0.82 41.91
N TRP A 269 -15.79 0.26 42.18
CA TRP A 269 -15.54 -0.51 43.39
C TRP A 269 -15.05 0.46 44.46
N THR A 270 -15.83 0.60 45.53
CA THR A 270 -15.48 1.30 46.77
C THR A 270 -14.54 0.44 47.61
N GLU A 271 -13.48 1.05 48.10
CA GLU A 271 -12.60 0.51 49.15
C GLU A 271 -13.38 0.33 50.46
N SER A 272 -13.12 -0.78 51.13
CA SER A 272 -13.28 -1.01 52.56
C SER A 272 -12.08 -1.81 53.05
#